data_AF-A0A4D7JTJ1-F1
#
_entry.id   AF-A0A4D7JTJ1-F1
#
_cell.length_a   1.000
_cell.length_b   1.000
_cell.length_c   1.000
_cell.angle_alpha   90.00
_cell.angle_beta   90.00
_cell.angle_gamma   90.00
#
_symmetry.space_group_name_H-M   'P 1'
#
loop_
_entity.id
_entity.type
_entity.pdbx_description
1 polymer ?
#
loop_
_entity_poly.entity_id
_entity_poly.type
_entity_poly.pdbx_seq_one_letter_code
_entity_poly.pdbx_strand_id
1 'polypeptide(L)'
;MRYDRQIKLSEVGSSGQEKLKNASVLIVGVGGLGCPAAQYLVGAGIGKIGLMDHDRVSITNLHRQVLFGELDVGKSKVFVAKEKLQQLNAEIELIAIDEALGHENAQKIFLDFDIILDGTDNFETKYLINDACVLTDKPWVYASVYKNEGQISVFNYEDGPSYRCLFPITTKQNISCESTGVLGVTPGLLGILQATEIIKMILGRGSVLSGKLKLINVMQGTEQILTIQKRPEEIEKVKLQGIIPERLNCELKIKTKVYLDVREEFEQPEVHSENVIHIPLSNLRDRFNEIPVKDEVWVFCRSGVRSAKAIDLLKRDFGLQNLKNVEGGLETIING
;
A
#
# COMPACT_ATOMS: atom_id res chain seq x y z
N MET A 1 -27.45 10.53 23.08
CA MET A 1 -26.00 10.70 22.82
C MET A 1 -25.61 9.80 21.66
N ARG A 2 -24.74 10.23 20.74
CA ARG A 2 -24.35 9.50 19.51
C ARG A 2 -23.93 8.04 19.76
N TYR A 3 -23.16 7.80 20.82
CA TYR A 3 -22.55 6.50 21.13
C TYR A 3 -23.33 5.65 22.16
N ASP A 4 -24.60 5.97 22.46
CA ASP A 4 -25.38 5.29 23.52
C ASP A 4 -25.41 3.75 23.39
N ARG A 5 -25.55 3.23 22.17
CA ARG A 5 -25.58 1.78 21.91
C ARG A 5 -24.20 1.13 22.12
N GLN A 6 -23.13 1.83 21.79
CA GLN A 6 -21.76 1.35 21.92
C GLN A 6 -21.33 1.35 23.39
N ILE A 7 -21.66 2.41 24.14
CA ILE A 7 -21.37 2.56 25.57
C ILE A 7 -22.03 1.47 26.42
N LYS A 8 -23.17 0.92 25.98
CA LYS A 8 -23.87 -0.17 26.68
C LYS A 8 -23.10 -1.50 26.69
N LEU A 9 -22.14 -1.68 25.78
CA LEU A 9 -21.29 -2.87 25.77
C LEU A 9 -20.30 -2.83 26.92
N SER A 10 -20.18 -3.94 27.65
CA SER A 10 -19.24 -4.09 28.78
C SER A 10 -17.78 -3.86 28.40
N GLU A 11 -17.44 -4.17 27.16
CA GLU A 11 -16.12 -4.04 26.56
C GLU A 11 -15.76 -2.58 26.29
N VAL A 12 -16.77 -1.72 26.09
CA VAL A 12 -16.58 -0.29 25.83
C VAL A 12 -16.88 0.53 27.08
N GLY A 13 -18.14 0.59 27.52
CA GLY A 13 -18.52 1.49 28.62
C GLY A 13 -18.25 2.97 28.32
N SER A 14 -18.53 3.84 29.29
CA SER A 14 -18.21 5.26 29.16
C SER A 14 -16.70 5.50 29.09
N SER A 15 -15.92 4.76 29.86
CA SER A 15 -14.46 4.89 29.90
C SER A 15 -13.78 4.43 28.61
N GLY A 16 -14.26 3.35 27.97
CA GLY A 16 -13.75 2.93 26.67
C GLY A 16 -14.11 3.91 25.57
N GLN A 17 -15.30 4.50 25.60
CA GLN A 17 -15.65 5.57 24.66
C GLN A 17 -14.75 6.80 24.81
N GLU A 18 -14.38 7.14 26.04
CA GLU A 18 -13.41 8.20 26.31
C GLU A 18 -12.02 7.86 25.78
N LYS A 19 -11.55 6.61 25.93
CA LYS A 19 -10.30 6.15 25.29
C LYS A 19 -10.35 6.28 23.77
N LEU A 20 -11.45 5.87 23.13
CA LEU A 20 -11.63 6.02 21.68
C LEU A 20 -11.55 7.50 21.27
N LYS A 21 -12.26 8.37 22.01
CA LYS A 21 -12.23 9.82 21.78
C LYS A 21 -10.84 10.44 21.94
N ASN A 22 -9.99 9.90 22.81
CA ASN A 22 -8.64 10.43 23.03
C ASN A 22 -7.57 9.81 22.13
N ALA A 23 -7.91 8.78 21.35
CA ALA A 23 -6.98 8.10 20.46
C ALA A 23 -6.89 8.77 19.09
N SER A 24 -5.73 8.58 18.45
CA SER A 24 -5.44 9.05 17.10
C SER A 24 -4.94 7.94 16.18
N VAL A 25 -5.43 7.92 14.94
CA VAL A 25 -5.11 6.87 13.95
C VAL A 25 -4.67 7.51 12.64
N LEU A 26 -3.56 7.04 12.06
CA LEU A 26 -3.18 7.35 10.68
C LEU A 26 -3.60 6.21 9.75
N ILE A 27 -4.35 6.53 8.70
CA ILE A 27 -4.70 5.61 7.62
C ILE A 27 -3.82 5.95 6.41
N VAL A 28 -2.86 5.07 6.10
CA VAL A 28 -2.00 5.19 4.92
C VAL A 28 -2.65 4.41 3.77
N GLY A 29 -3.20 5.11 2.80
CA GLY A 29 -3.96 4.57 1.68
C GLY A 29 -5.46 4.56 1.95
N VAL A 30 -6.20 5.46 1.28
CA VAL A 30 -7.67 5.58 1.36
C VAL A 30 -8.30 4.84 0.18
N GLY A 31 -7.89 3.58 0.02
CA GLY A 31 -8.33 2.67 -1.03
C GLY A 31 -9.41 1.69 -0.55
N GLY A 32 -9.39 0.46 -1.10
CA GLY A 32 -10.40 -0.56 -0.77
C GLY A 32 -10.33 -1.05 0.68
N LEU A 33 -9.16 -0.95 1.31
CA LEU A 33 -8.93 -1.26 2.73
C LEU A 33 -9.23 -0.04 3.62
N GLY A 34 -8.64 1.11 3.27
CA GLY A 34 -8.76 2.33 4.09
C GLY A 34 -10.15 2.95 4.12
N CYS A 35 -10.91 2.90 3.02
CA CYS A 35 -12.29 3.41 2.97
C CYS A 35 -13.21 2.81 4.04
N PRO A 36 -13.44 1.49 4.07
CA PRO A 36 -14.30 0.87 5.08
C PRO A 36 -13.72 1.05 6.49
N ALA A 37 -12.39 0.95 6.66
CA ALA A 37 -11.76 1.16 7.96
C ALA A 37 -12.08 2.56 8.52
N ALA A 38 -11.88 3.60 7.71
CA ALA A 38 -12.16 4.98 8.09
C ALA A 38 -13.64 5.18 8.47
N GLN A 39 -14.57 4.64 7.68
CA GLN A 39 -16.01 4.74 7.98
C GLN A 39 -16.35 4.18 9.35
N TYR A 40 -15.82 3.00 9.71
CA TYR A 40 -16.09 2.39 11.01
C TYR A 40 -15.36 3.08 12.17
N LEU A 41 -14.12 3.56 11.98
CA LEU A 41 -13.38 4.29 13.03
C LEU A 41 -14.03 5.65 13.33
N VAL A 42 -14.48 6.37 12.30
CA VAL A 42 -15.24 7.62 12.44
C VAL A 42 -16.58 7.37 13.14
N GLY A 43 -17.28 6.28 12.77
CA GLY A 43 -18.52 5.87 13.43
C GLY A 43 -18.33 5.47 14.90
N ALA A 44 -17.21 4.83 15.23
CA ALA A 44 -16.86 4.41 16.59
C ALA A 44 -16.43 5.58 17.49
N GLY A 45 -16.08 6.73 16.92
CA GLY A 45 -15.73 7.93 17.66
C GLY A 45 -14.25 8.04 18.01
N ILE A 46 -13.35 7.58 17.13
CA ILE A 46 -11.91 7.86 17.25
C ILE A 46 -11.67 9.37 17.15
N GLY A 47 -11.00 9.98 18.12
CA GLY A 47 -10.88 11.44 18.23
C GLY A 47 -10.26 12.13 17.04
N LYS A 48 -9.13 11.58 16.56
CA LYS A 48 -8.33 12.16 15.47
C LYS A 48 -7.99 11.09 14.45
N ILE A 49 -8.27 11.34 13.18
CA ILE A 49 -7.91 10.43 12.08
C ILE A 49 -7.17 11.20 10.99
N GLY A 50 -5.95 10.76 10.69
CA GLY A 50 -5.18 11.17 9.52
C GLY A 50 -5.54 10.28 8.33
N LEU A 51 -5.84 10.88 7.19
CA LEU A 51 -6.12 10.23 5.92
C LEU A 51 -5.01 10.60 4.96
N MET A 52 -4.15 9.65 4.61
CA MET A 52 -3.02 9.87 3.72
C MET A 52 -3.17 9.07 2.43
N ASP A 53 -3.21 9.76 1.30
CA ASP A 53 -3.27 9.18 -0.04
C ASP A 53 -2.91 10.28 -1.03
N HIS A 54 -2.21 9.94 -2.12
CA HIS A 54 -1.82 10.88 -3.17
C HIS A 54 -2.64 10.70 -4.45
N ASP A 55 -3.45 9.64 -4.51
CA ASP A 55 -4.24 9.32 -5.68
C ASP A 55 -5.49 10.17 -5.80
N ARG A 56 -6.02 10.17 -7.02
CA ARG A 56 -7.35 10.66 -7.33
C ARG A 56 -8.34 9.51 -7.42
N VAL A 57 -9.61 9.81 -7.19
CA VAL A 57 -10.71 8.85 -7.36
C VAL A 57 -10.78 8.43 -8.84
N SER A 58 -10.82 7.12 -9.09
CA SER A 58 -10.90 6.54 -10.43
C SER A 58 -12.13 5.65 -10.57
N ILE A 59 -12.79 5.72 -11.72
CA ILE A 59 -13.97 4.89 -12.06
C ILE A 59 -13.66 3.39 -11.93
N THR A 60 -12.44 2.96 -12.28
CA THR A 60 -12.03 1.55 -12.22
C THR A 60 -11.87 1.05 -10.77
N ASN A 61 -11.86 1.95 -9.79
CA ASN A 61 -11.67 1.62 -8.38
C ASN A 61 -12.98 1.63 -7.57
N LEU A 62 -14.06 2.24 -8.10
CA LEU A 62 -15.31 2.42 -7.36
C LEU A 62 -15.95 1.10 -6.90
N HIS A 63 -15.75 0.01 -7.64
CA HIS A 63 -16.28 -1.32 -7.27
C HIS A 63 -15.76 -1.85 -5.92
N ARG A 64 -14.66 -1.29 -5.38
CA ARG A 64 -14.07 -1.68 -4.10
C ARG A 64 -13.80 -0.50 -3.15
N GLN A 65 -13.83 0.74 -3.63
CA GLN A 65 -13.63 1.95 -2.84
C GLN A 65 -14.97 2.63 -2.54
N VAL A 66 -15.77 1.96 -1.71
CA VAL A 66 -17.20 2.25 -1.51
C VAL A 66 -17.51 3.54 -0.73
N LEU A 67 -16.48 4.30 -0.33
CA LEU A 67 -16.65 5.66 0.19
C LEU A 67 -16.87 6.67 -0.95
N PHE A 68 -16.36 6.41 -2.15
CA PHE A 68 -16.42 7.32 -3.30
C PHE A 68 -17.62 7.01 -4.21
N GLY A 69 -18.02 8.01 -5.01
CA GLY A 69 -19.05 7.85 -6.04
C GLY A 69 -18.58 8.38 -7.40
N GLU A 70 -19.41 8.21 -8.44
CA GLU A 70 -19.07 8.63 -9.81
C GLU A 70 -18.80 10.14 -9.93
N LEU A 71 -19.52 10.97 -9.14
CA LEU A 71 -19.32 12.42 -9.11
C LEU A 71 -17.99 12.86 -8.48
N ASP A 72 -17.25 11.92 -7.89
CA ASP A 72 -15.96 12.19 -7.25
C ASP A 72 -14.77 11.89 -8.16
N VAL A 73 -14.99 11.23 -9.30
CA VAL A 73 -13.94 10.83 -10.22
C VAL A 73 -13.07 12.03 -10.62
N GLY A 74 -11.76 11.87 -10.51
CA GLY A 74 -10.75 12.90 -10.78
C GLY A 74 -10.43 13.83 -9.60
N LYS A 75 -11.20 13.81 -8.50
CA LYS A 75 -10.89 14.55 -7.27
C LYS A 75 -9.87 13.78 -6.42
N SER A 76 -9.11 14.48 -5.58
CA SER A 76 -8.19 13.83 -4.63
C SER A 76 -8.97 12.98 -3.63
N LYS A 77 -8.49 11.75 -3.39
CA LYS A 77 -9.14 10.78 -2.51
C LYS A 77 -9.26 11.31 -1.08
N VAL A 78 -8.19 11.90 -0.52
CA VAL A 78 -8.18 12.33 0.89
C VAL A 78 -9.17 13.45 1.18
N PHE A 79 -9.32 14.41 0.26
CA PHE A 79 -10.26 15.51 0.46
C PHE A 79 -11.72 15.06 0.34
N VAL A 80 -12.04 14.22 -0.65
CA VAL A 80 -13.38 13.63 -0.78
C VAL A 80 -13.70 12.74 0.41
N ALA A 81 -12.75 11.91 0.84
CA ALA A 81 -12.91 11.03 2.00
C ALA A 81 -13.18 11.85 3.26
N LYS A 82 -12.37 12.88 3.52
CA LYS A 82 -12.57 13.81 4.64
C LYS A 82 -13.97 14.41 4.62
N GLU A 83 -14.40 14.98 3.49
CA GLU A 83 -15.74 15.59 3.36
C GLU A 83 -16.85 14.61 3.74
N LYS A 84 -16.85 13.41 3.15
CA LYS A 84 -17.88 12.39 3.39
C LYS A 84 -17.86 11.83 4.81
N LEU A 85 -16.68 11.62 5.37
CA LEU A 85 -16.53 11.15 6.75
C LEU A 85 -16.93 12.22 7.77
N GLN A 86 -16.71 13.51 7.47
CA GLN A 86 -17.19 14.62 8.30
C GLN A 86 -18.72 14.65 8.35
N GLN A 87 -19.41 14.29 7.26
CA GLN A 87 -20.87 14.14 7.23
C GLN A 87 -21.35 12.99 8.12
N LEU A 88 -20.58 11.90 8.21
CA LEU A 88 -20.87 10.79 9.11
C LEU A 88 -20.69 11.21 10.58
N ASN A 89 -19.58 11.87 10.91
CA ASN A 89 -19.31 12.32 12.27
C ASN A 89 -18.47 13.60 12.33
N ALA A 90 -19.15 14.73 12.49
CA ALA A 90 -18.52 16.05 12.55
C ALA A 90 -17.70 16.32 13.83
N GLU A 91 -17.82 15.49 14.86
CA GLU A 91 -17.08 15.64 16.13
C GLU A 91 -15.63 15.14 16.02
N ILE A 92 -15.30 14.43 14.94
CA ILE A 92 -13.97 13.83 14.72
C ILE A 92 -13.06 14.82 14.03
N GLU A 93 -11.83 14.94 14.52
CA GLU A 93 -10.77 15.68 13.86
C GLU A 93 -10.24 14.85 12.67
N LEU A 94 -10.56 15.27 11.45
CA LEU A 94 -10.08 14.62 10.23
C LEU A 94 -8.99 15.46 9.56
N ILE A 95 -7.82 14.87 9.36
CA ILE A 95 -6.67 15.49 8.69
C ILE A 95 -6.49 14.83 7.33
N ALA A 96 -6.54 15.61 6.25
CA ALA A 96 -6.24 15.12 4.90
C ALA A 96 -4.79 15.43 4.55
N ILE A 97 -4.03 14.40 4.16
CA ILE A 97 -2.62 14.45 3.80
C ILE A 97 -2.51 13.98 2.34
N ASP A 98 -2.55 14.93 1.41
CA ASP A 98 -2.54 14.69 -0.05
C ASP A 98 -1.11 14.48 -0.56
N GLU A 99 -0.40 13.52 0.03
CA GLU A 99 1.01 13.21 -0.23
C GLU A 99 1.25 11.69 -0.24
N ALA A 100 2.26 11.27 -1.01
CA ALA A 100 2.71 9.89 -0.97
C ALA A 100 3.56 9.65 0.29
N LEU A 101 3.44 8.47 0.89
CA LEU A 101 4.33 8.09 1.99
C LEU A 101 5.73 7.82 1.40
N GLY A 102 6.73 8.48 1.94
CA GLY A 102 8.12 8.36 1.50
C GLY A 102 9.09 8.33 2.67
N HIS A 103 10.35 8.01 2.38
CA HIS A 103 11.42 7.91 3.38
C HIS A 103 11.60 9.20 4.20
N GLU A 104 11.41 10.36 3.56
CA GLU A 104 11.64 11.67 4.17
C GLU A 104 10.51 12.13 5.10
N ASN A 105 9.27 11.68 4.85
CA ASN A 105 8.09 12.14 5.60
C ASN A 105 7.55 11.11 6.61
N ALA A 106 7.83 9.82 6.44
CA ALA A 106 7.17 8.76 7.20
C ALA A 106 7.32 8.89 8.72
N GLN A 107 8.54 9.01 9.24
CA GLN A 107 8.77 9.11 10.68
C GLN A 107 8.12 10.35 11.29
N LYS A 108 8.23 11.50 10.61
CA LYS A 108 7.65 12.77 11.09
C LYS A 108 6.14 12.66 11.21
N ILE A 109 5.48 12.10 10.19
CA ILE A 109 4.01 11.94 10.20
C ILE A 109 3.59 10.94 11.27
N PHE A 110 4.30 9.83 11.42
CA PHE A 110 3.90 8.74 12.34
C PHE A 110 3.95 9.17 13.81
N LEU A 111 4.85 10.10 14.17
CA LEU A 111 4.94 10.63 15.53
C LEU A 111 3.65 11.35 15.99
N ASP A 112 2.85 11.88 15.07
CA ASP A 112 1.62 12.64 15.35
C ASP A 112 0.37 11.76 15.60
N PHE A 113 0.52 10.43 15.53
CA PHE A 113 -0.57 9.47 15.69
C PHE A 113 -0.20 8.32 16.65
N ASP A 114 -1.20 7.69 17.26
CA ASP A 114 -0.99 6.59 18.20
C ASP A 114 -0.88 5.24 17.50
N ILE A 115 -1.67 5.03 16.43
CA ILE A 115 -1.77 3.75 15.72
C ILE A 115 -1.75 3.99 14.21
N ILE A 116 -1.03 3.14 13.48
CA ILE A 116 -0.94 3.19 12.01
C ILE A 116 -1.78 2.06 11.40
N LEU A 117 -2.58 2.37 10.39
CA LEU A 117 -3.33 1.43 9.57
C LEU A 117 -2.79 1.45 8.14
N ASP A 118 -2.38 0.27 7.64
CA ASP A 118 -1.91 0.10 6.26
C ASP A 118 -3.06 -0.28 5.33
N GLY A 119 -3.51 0.68 4.54
CA GLY A 119 -4.47 0.51 3.46
C GLY A 119 -3.82 0.43 2.07
N THR A 120 -2.51 0.19 2.00
CA THR A 120 -1.72 0.20 0.77
C THR A 120 -1.68 -1.19 0.12
N ASP A 121 -1.42 -1.23 -1.18
CA ASP A 121 -1.45 -2.44 -2.02
C ASP A 121 -0.10 -2.80 -2.66
N ASN A 122 0.97 -2.09 -2.29
CA ASN A 122 2.32 -2.35 -2.77
C ASN A 122 3.25 -2.76 -1.61
N PHE A 123 4.19 -3.65 -1.89
CA PHE A 123 5.06 -4.24 -0.86
C PHE A 123 6.08 -3.24 -0.31
N GLU A 124 6.57 -2.31 -1.12
CA GLU A 124 7.59 -1.33 -0.72
C GLU A 124 7.08 -0.42 0.37
N THR A 125 5.86 0.07 0.21
CA THR A 125 5.21 0.90 1.22
C THR A 125 4.99 0.11 2.51
N LYS A 126 4.78 -1.21 2.45
CA LYS A 126 4.65 -2.06 3.65
C LYS A 126 5.97 -2.17 4.42
N TYR A 127 7.10 -2.29 3.73
CA TYR A 127 8.42 -2.23 4.37
C TYR A 127 8.75 -0.83 4.90
N LEU A 128 8.37 0.22 4.17
CA LEU A 128 8.49 1.60 4.65
C LEU A 128 7.67 1.85 5.92
N ILE A 129 6.40 1.43 5.95
CA ILE A 129 5.52 1.52 7.12
C ILE A 129 6.11 0.72 8.28
N ASN A 130 6.58 -0.51 8.03
CA ASN A 130 7.24 -1.33 9.05
C ASN A 130 8.37 -0.56 9.72
N ASP A 131 9.29 -0.04 8.92
CA ASP A 131 10.52 0.55 9.43
C ASP A 131 10.22 1.85 10.17
N ALA A 132 9.33 2.69 9.62
CA ALA A 132 8.87 3.89 10.28
C ALA A 132 8.18 3.58 11.62
N CYS A 133 7.34 2.54 11.70
CA CYS A 133 6.71 2.10 12.94
C CYS A 133 7.72 1.62 13.99
N VAL A 134 8.72 0.83 13.59
CA VAL A 134 9.80 0.39 14.49
C VAL A 134 10.60 1.58 15.04
N LEU A 135 10.91 2.55 14.18
CA LEU A 135 11.69 3.73 14.56
C LEU A 135 10.91 4.73 15.44
N THR A 136 9.59 4.78 15.29
CA THR A 136 8.70 5.69 16.03
C THR A 136 7.94 5.03 17.19
N ASP A 137 8.21 3.74 17.43
CA ASP A 137 7.53 2.90 18.42
C ASP A 137 6.00 2.93 18.30
N LYS A 138 5.50 2.86 17.06
CA LYS A 138 4.06 2.88 16.77
C LYS A 138 3.56 1.49 16.40
N PRO A 139 2.44 1.02 16.98
CA PRO A 139 1.83 -0.21 16.55
C PRO A 139 1.16 -0.04 15.18
N TRP A 140 1.15 -1.14 14.43
CA TRP A 140 0.74 -1.15 13.04
C TRP A 140 -0.25 -2.27 12.75
N VAL A 141 -1.40 -1.91 12.20
CA VAL A 141 -2.42 -2.86 11.73
C VAL A 141 -2.27 -3.10 10.23
N TYR A 142 -1.68 -4.26 9.90
CA TYR A 142 -1.36 -4.69 8.55
C TYR A 142 -2.53 -5.45 7.91
N ALA A 143 -2.77 -5.19 6.62
CA ALA A 143 -3.54 -6.09 5.77
C ALA A 143 -2.94 -6.18 4.35
N SER A 144 -3.24 -7.28 3.67
CA SER A 144 -2.92 -7.46 2.26
C SER A 144 -3.98 -8.32 1.58
N VAL A 145 -4.19 -8.09 0.29
CA VAL A 145 -5.24 -8.72 -0.51
C VAL A 145 -4.64 -9.30 -1.78
N TYR A 146 -5.03 -10.53 -2.10
CA TYR A 146 -4.69 -11.19 -3.36
C TYR A 146 -5.93 -11.91 -3.89
N LYS A 147 -6.47 -11.49 -5.04
CA LYS A 147 -7.71 -12.02 -5.62
C LYS A 147 -8.91 -11.98 -4.64
N ASN A 148 -9.23 -13.13 -4.06
CA ASN A 148 -10.31 -13.40 -3.11
C ASN A 148 -9.79 -13.83 -1.74
N GLU A 149 -8.48 -13.72 -1.52
CA GLU A 149 -7.79 -14.05 -0.29
C GLU A 149 -7.22 -12.81 0.38
N GLY A 150 -7.09 -12.89 1.69
CA GLY A 150 -6.70 -11.79 2.54
C GLY A 150 -5.80 -12.23 3.68
N GLN A 151 -4.94 -11.33 4.11
CA GLN A 151 -4.09 -11.50 5.30
C GLN A 151 -4.26 -10.30 6.21
N ILE A 152 -4.27 -10.53 7.52
CA ILE A 152 -4.30 -9.48 8.54
C ILE A 152 -3.44 -9.86 9.76
N SER A 153 -2.73 -8.88 10.31
CA SER A 153 -1.92 -9.02 11.53
C SER A 153 -1.78 -7.66 12.22
N VAL A 154 -1.25 -7.68 13.44
CA VAL A 154 -0.80 -6.48 14.14
C VAL A 154 0.69 -6.62 14.45
N PHE A 155 1.47 -5.63 14.04
CA PHE A 155 2.91 -5.57 14.23
C PHE A 155 3.29 -4.46 15.19
N ASN A 156 4.47 -4.58 15.80
CA ASN A 156 5.06 -3.58 16.69
C ASN A 156 4.13 -3.14 17.84
N TYR A 157 3.29 -4.07 18.33
CA TYR A 157 2.36 -3.84 19.43
C TYR A 157 2.85 -4.59 20.68
N GLU A 158 3.03 -3.87 21.78
CA GLU A 158 3.46 -4.41 23.10
C GLU A 158 4.68 -5.35 22.99
N ASP A 159 5.77 -4.87 22.39
CA ASP A 159 6.99 -5.66 22.15
C ASP A 159 6.79 -6.87 21.21
N GLY A 160 5.73 -6.85 20.39
CA GLY A 160 5.44 -7.88 19.38
C GLY A 160 6.42 -7.94 18.19
N PRO A 161 6.22 -8.89 17.26
CA PRO A 161 7.04 -8.98 16.05
C PRO A 161 6.85 -7.78 15.13
N SER A 162 7.84 -7.52 14.28
CA SER A 162 7.74 -6.61 13.14
C SER A 162 7.36 -7.37 11.86
N TYR A 163 6.99 -6.67 10.80
CA TYR A 163 6.73 -7.28 9.50
C TYR A 163 7.98 -7.93 8.91
N ARG A 164 9.17 -7.36 9.15
CA ARG A 164 10.45 -7.98 8.76
C ARG A 164 10.72 -9.29 9.51
N CYS A 165 10.18 -9.50 10.72
CA CYS A 165 10.26 -10.80 11.38
C CYS A 165 9.49 -11.90 10.61
N LEU A 166 8.39 -11.53 9.96
CA LEU A 166 7.59 -12.43 9.14
C LEU A 166 8.17 -12.58 7.72
N PHE A 167 8.56 -11.48 7.09
CA PHE A 167 9.10 -11.43 5.73
C PHE A 167 10.50 -10.77 5.72
N PRO A 168 11.55 -11.50 6.13
CA PRO A 168 12.91 -10.95 6.28
C PRO A 168 13.59 -10.63 4.94
N ILE A 169 13.20 -11.30 3.86
CA ILE A 169 13.72 -11.11 2.51
C ILE A 169 12.54 -11.02 1.55
N THR A 170 12.54 -10.01 0.69
CA THR A 170 11.55 -9.93 -0.39
C THR A 170 11.86 -10.95 -1.46
N THR A 171 11.06 -12.01 -1.54
CA THR A 171 11.09 -12.93 -2.67
C THR A 171 10.04 -12.51 -3.69
N LYS A 172 10.23 -12.84 -4.96
CA LYS A 172 9.30 -12.52 -6.06
C LYS A 172 7.89 -13.09 -5.88
N GLN A 173 7.73 -14.12 -5.04
CA GLN A 173 6.43 -14.64 -4.63
C GLN A 173 5.59 -13.60 -3.85
N ASN A 174 6.21 -12.53 -3.33
CA ASN A 174 5.58 -11.49 -2.53
C ASN A 174 5.05 -10.30 -3.35
N ILE A 175 5.01 -10.38 -4.70
CA ILE A 175 4.65 -9.25 -5.58
C ILE A 175 3.16 -9.22 -5.94
N SER A 176 2.59 -8.03 -5.78
CA SER A 176 1.24 -7.62 -6.20
C SER A 176 1.04 -7.60 -7.72
N CYS A 177 0.38 -8.64 -8.23
CA CYS A 177 -0.99 -8.68 -8.75
C CYS A 177 -1.71 -7.47 -9.40
N GLU A 178 -1.05 -6.48 -10.00
CA GLU A 178 -1.82 -5.51 -10.82
C GLU A 178 -2.47 -6.13 -12.07
N SER A 179 -1.93 -7.24 -12.58
CA SER A 179 -2.49 -7.99 -13.71
C SER A 179 -3.67 -8.90 -13.33
N THR A 180 -3.97 -9.03 -12.03
CA THR A 180 -4.95 -9.99 -11.54
C THR A 180 -6.05 -9.28 -10.76
N GLY A 181 -7.29 -9.39 -11.24
CA GLY A 181 -8.43 -8.75 -10.60
C GLY A 181 -8.62 -9.13 -9.13
N VAL A 182 -9.26 -8.23 -8.38
CA VAL A 182 -9.58 -8.37 -6.95
C VAL A 182 -11.08 -8.45 -6.76
N LEU A 183 -11.54 -9.35 -5.89
CA LEU A 183 -12.94 -9.41 -5.49
C LEU A 183 -13.22 -8.24 -4.53
N GLY A 184 -14.08 -7.29 -4.93
CA GLY A 184 -14.23 -6.00 -4.22
C GLY A 184 -14.63 -6.10 -2.74
N VAL A 185 -15.34 -7.16 -2.34
CA VAL A 185 -15.69 -7.39 -0.92
C VAL A 185 -14.51 -7.82 -0.06
N THR A 186 -13.46 -8.39 -0.64
CA THR A 186 -12.26 -8.87 0.09
C THR A 186 -11.51 -7.75 0.80
N PRO A 187 -11.08 -6.66 0.13
CA PRO A 187 -10.49 -5.51 0.83
C PRO A 187 -11.51 -4.83 1.78
N GLY A 188 -12.80 -4.83 1.40
CA GLY A 188 -13.89 -4.38 2.26
C GLY A 188 -13.87 -5.04 3.64
N LEU A 189 -13.90 -6.37 3.64
CA LEU A 189 -13.88 -7.20 4.84
C LEU A 189 -12.60 -6.98 5.66
N LEU A 190 -11.43 -6.99 5.01
CA LEU A 190 -10.17 -6.79 5.71
C LEU A 190 -10.06 -5.40 6.34
N GLY A 191 -10.51 -4.34 5.69
CA GLY A 191 -10.51 -2.99 6.26
C GLY A 191 -11.38 -2.88 7.52
N ILE A 192 -12.52 -3.56 7.55
CA ILE A 192 -13.35 -3.66 8.77
C ILE A 192 -12.61 -4.43 9.88
N LEU A 193 -11.91 -5.51 9.53
CA LEU A 193 -11.09 -6.24 10.48
C LEU A 193 -9.92 -5.39 11.00
N GLN A 194 -9.30 -4.55 10.16
CA GLN A 194 -8.27 -3.61 10.61
C GLN A 194 -8.83 -2.61 11.62
N ALA A 195 -9.99 -1.99 11.33
CA ALA A 195 -10.66 -1.12 12.29
C ALA A 195 -10.99 -1.84 13.61
N THR A 196 -11.35 -3.12 13.53
CA THR A 196 -11.60 -3.97 14.70
C THR A 196 -10.35 -4.17 15.56
N GLU A 197 -9.18 -4.43 14.95
CA GLU A 197 -7.91 -4.55 15.69
C GLU A 197 -7.57 -3.23 16.42
N ILE A 198 -7.75 -2.09 15.75
CA ILE A 198 -7.50 -0.78 16.34
C ILE A 198 -8.40 -0.54 17.56
N ILE A 199 -9.69 -0.84 17.46
CA ILE A 199 -10.63 -0.70 18.58
C ILE A 199 -10.20 -1.59 19.75
N LYS A 200 -9.80 -2.85 19.49
CA LYS A 200 -9.30 -3.75 20.55
C LYS A 200 -8.07 -3.19 21.26
N MET A 201 -7.11 -2.66 20.49
CA MET A 201 -5.88 -2.06 21.03
C MET A 201 -6.20 -0.85 21.92
N ILE A 202 -7.04 0.09 21.45
CA ILE A 202 -7.40 1.29 22.21
C ILE A 202 -8.16 0.94 23.50
N LEU A 203 -9.08 -0.02 23.42
CA LEU A 203 -9.84 -0.45 24.59
C LEU A 203 -8.98 -1.24 25.59
N GLY A 204 -7.92 -1.90 25.11
CA GLY A 204 -7.16 -2.89 25.88
C GLY A 204 -8.01 -4.13 26.17
N ARG A 205 -8.87 -4.53 25.22
CA ARG A 205 -9.86 -5.61 25.37
C ARG A 205 -9.87 -6.49 24.13
N GLY A 206 -10.16 -7.78 24.34
CA GLY A 206 -10.13 -8.80 23.29
C GLY A 206 -8.73 -9.38 23.05
N SER A 207 -8.57 -10.16 21.98
CA SER A 207 -7.27 -10.71 21.57
C SER A 207 -6.81 -10.03 20.30
N VAL A 208 -5.81 -9.15 20.42
CA VAL A 208 -5.15 -8.48 19.29
C VAL A 208 -4.36 -9.51 18.48
N LEU A 209 -4.30 -9.36 17.15
CA LEU A 209 -3.54 -10.26 16.26
C LEU A 209 -2.01 -10.04 16.30
N SER A 210 -1.46 -9.52 17.40
CA SER A 210 -0.02 -9.45 17.60
C SER A 210 0.55 -10.87 17.74
N GLY A 211 1.64 -11.17 17.01
CA GLY A 211 2.21 -12.52 16.94
C GLY A 211 1.40 -13.53 16.13
N LYS A 212 0.38 -13.09 15.39
CA LYS A 212 -0.52 -13.96 14.61
C LYS A 212 -0.77 -13.41 13.21
N LEU A 213 -0.65 -14.25 12.19
CA LEU A 213 -1.11 -13.95 10.83
C LEU A 213 -2.42 -14.68 10.58
N LYS A 214 -3.52 -13.94 10.43
CA LYS A 214 -4.80 -14.51 10.03
C LYS A 214 -4.93 -14.47 8.52
N LEU A 215 -5.13 -15.63 7.91
CA LEU A 215 -5.40 -15.85 6.49
C LEU A 215 -6.89 -16.10 6.30
N ILE A 216 -7.48 -15.49 5.28
CA ILE A 216 -8.92 -15.58 4.98
C ILE A 216 -9.07 -15.86 3.49
N ASN A 217 -9.86 -16.88 3.13
CA ASN A 217 -10.34 -17.06 1.76
C ASN A 217 -11.85 -16.76 1.72
N VAL A 218 -12.23 -15.66 1.07
CA VAL A 218 -13.62 -15.15 1.08
C VAL A 218 -14.57 -16.07 0.33
N MET A 219 -14.11 -16.68 -0.78
CA MET A 219 -14.98 -17.54 -1.60
C MET A 219 -15.20 -18.91 -0.95
N GLN A 220 -14.19 -19.43 -0.24
CA GLN A 220 -14.30 -20.70 0.48
C GLN A 220 -14.87 -20.53 1.90
N GLY A 221 -14.90 -19.29 2.43
CA GLY A 221 -15.34 -19.02 3.80
C GLY A 221 -14.40 -19.59 4.86
N THR A 222 -13.12 -19.80 4.53
CA THR A 222 -12.13 -20.42 5.42
C THR A 222 -11.23 -19.39 6.06
N GLU A 223 -10.81 -19.68 7.28
CA GLU A 223 -9.87 -18.88 8.04
C GLU A 223 -8.78 -19.76 8.65
N GLN A 224 -7.53 -19.29 8.62
CA GLN A 224 -6.40 -19.98 9.25
C GLN A 224 -5.56 -18.97 10.02
N ILE A 225 -5.03 -19.38 11.17
CA ILE A 225 -4.12 -18.55 11.98
C ILE A 225 -2.75 -19.22 12.01
N LEU A 226 -1.72 -18.46 11.62
CA LEU A 226 -0.31 -18.84 11.76
C LEU A 226 0.32 -18.03 12.88
N THR A 227 1.21 -18.65 13.66
CA THR A 227 1.99 -17.94 14.69
C THR A 227 3.23 -17.29 14.05
N ILE A 228 3.45 -16.02 14.37
CA ILE A 228 4.61 -15.26 13.94
C ILE A 228 5.62 -15.23 15.10
N GLN A 229 6.85 -15.66 14.83
CA GLN A 229 7.93 -15.56 15.80
C GLN A 229 8.64 -14.21 15.68
N LYS A 230 8.89 -13.56 16.81
CA LYS A 230 9.70 -12.34 16.85
C LYS A 230 11.16 -12.69 16.53
N ARG A 231 11.78 -11.88 15.69
CA ARG A 231 13.19 -11.94 15.29
C ARG A 231 13.86 -10.63 15.70
N PRO A 232 14.42 -10.53 16.92
CA PRO A 232 15.01 -9.29 17.43
C PRO A 232 16.08 -8.71 16.51
N GLU A 233 16.85 -9.57 15.83
CA GLU A 233 17.87 -9.18 14.86
C GLU A 233 17.33 -8.34 13.71
N GLU A 234 16.12 -8.62 13.22
CA GLU A 234 15.48 -7.84 12.14
C GLU A 234 15.01 -6.47 12.63
N ILE A 235 14.61 -6.38 13.90
CA ILE A 235 14.17 -5.12 14.53
C ILE A 235 15.38 -4.23 14.80
N GLU A 236 16.45 -4.79 15.38
CA GLU A 236 17.69 -4.06 15.67
C GLU A 236 18.37 -3.59 14.39
N LYS A 237 18.30 -4.36 13.30
CA LYS A 237 18.77 -3.93 11.98
C LYS A 237 18.11 -2.63 11.52
N VAL A 238 16.78 -2.51 11.66
CA VAL A 238 16.05 -1.28 11.33
C VAL A 238 16.45 -0.13 12.25
N LYS A 239 16.54 -0.36 13.57
CA LYS A 239 16.96 0.68 14.52
C LYS A 239 18.35 1.24 14.22
N LEU A 240 19.27 0.40 13.77
CA LEU A 240 20.65 0.78 13.45
C LEU A 240 20.78 1.45 12.07
N GLN A 241 20.04 0.99 11.08
CA GLN A 241 20.19 1.43 9.68
C GLN A 241 19.15 2.47 9.26
N GLY A 242 18.12 2.72 10.07
CA GLY A 242 16.99 3.55 9.71
C GLY A 242 16.01 2.82 8.78
N ILE A 243 15.31 3.58 7.94
CA ILE A 243 14.41 3.01 6.94
C ILE A 243 15.26 2.37 5.83
N ILE A 244 15.08 1.06 5.63
CA ILE A 244 15.87 0.29 4.67
C ILE A 244 15.05 0.17 3.38
N PRO A 245 15.48 0.77 2.26
CA PRO A 245 14.78 0.65 0.99
C PRO A 245 14.75 -0.83 0.57
N GLU A 246 13.55 -1.37 0.43
CA GLU A 246 13.37 -2.73 -0.04
C GLU A 246 13.14 -2.68 -1.54
N ARG A 247 14.07 -3.23 -2.31
CA ARG A 247 13.99 -3.28 -3.78
C ARG A 247 13.90 -4.71 -4.25
N LEU A 248 13.05 -4.93 -5.24
CA LEU A 248 12.95 -6.23 -5.88
C LEU A 248 13.98 -6.35 -7.00
N ASN A 249 15.12 -6.96 -6.66
CA ASN A 249 16.14 -7.27 -7.65
C ASN A 249 15.64 -8.37 -8.58
N CYS A 250 15.32 -7.99 -9.82
CA CYS A 250 14.90 -8.91 -10.86
C CYS A 250 15.99 -9.03 -11.92
N GLU A 251 16.46 -10.24 -12.20
CA GLU A 251 17.40 -10.46 -13.30
C GLU A 251 16.68 -10.56 -14.65
N LEU A 252 17.31 -10.06 -15.71
CA LEU A 252 16.85 -10.32 -17.08
C LEU A 252 16.97 -11.80 -17.45
N LYS A 253 15.93 -12.34 -18.11
CA LYS A 253 15.95 -13.67 -18.73
C LYS A 253 17.04 -13.78 -19.80
N ILE A 254 17.21 -12.73 -20.60
CA ILE A 254 18.18 -12.67 -21.70
C ILE A 254 19.09 -11.47 -21.49
N LYS A 255 20.25 -11.71 -20.86
CA LYS A 255 21.22 -10.65 -20.54
C LYS A 255 21.94 -10.07 -21.76
N THR A 256 21.83 -10.68 -22.94
CA THR A 256 22.56 -10.28 -24.16
C THR A 256 21.84 -9.24 -25.01
N LYS A 257 20.58 -8.91 -24.72
CA LYS A 257 19.78 -7.93 -25.49
C LYS A 257 19.80 -6.57 -24.82
N VAL A 258 19.70 -5.52 -25.63
CA VAL A 258 19.50 -4.15 -25.17
C VAL A 258 18.01 -3.89 -24.94
N TYR A 259 17.68 -3.38 -23.77
CA TYR A 259 16.33 -3.04 -23.37
C TYR A 259 16.19 -1.54 -23.11
N LEU A 260 15.03 -0.99 -23.49
CA LEU A 260 14.62 0.36 -23.13
C LEU A 260 13.42 0.26 -22.19
N ASP A 261 13.61 0.63 -20.94
CA ASP A 261 12.54 0.74 -19.94
C ASP A 261 11.91 2.13 -20.04
N VAL A 262 10.61 2.18 -20.40
CA VAL A 262 9.85 3.44 -20.49
C VAL A 262 8.85 3.64 -19.34
N ARG A 263 9.03 2.89 -18.26
CA ARG A 263 8.28 3.09 -17.01
C ARG A 263 8.76 4.33 -16.28
N GLU A 264 7.90 4.90 -15.45
CA GLU A 264 8.27 6.05 -14.62
C GLU A 264 9.24 5.63 -13.50
N GLU A 265 10.00 6.59 -12.95
CA GLU A 265 11.05 6.35 -11.93
C GLU A 265 10.56 5.63 -10.67
N PHE A 266 9.26 5.71 -10.36
CA PHE A 266 8.66 5.08 -9.19
C PHE A 266 8.16 3.65 -9.46
N GLU A 267 8.25 3.13 -10.68
CA GLU A 267 7.69 1.82 -11.05
C GLU A 267 8.66 0.66 -10.83
N GLN A 268 8.18 -0.36 -10.11
CA GLN A 268 9.00 -1.49 -9.67
C GLN A 268 8.51 -2.82 -10.26
N PRO A 269 9.36 -3.87 -10.31
CA PRO A 269 10.77 -3.90 -9.91
C PRO A 269 11.67 -3.09 -10.84
N GLU A 270 12.73 -2.48 -10.29
CA GLU A 270 13.87 -1.97 -11.06
C GLU A 270 14.62 -3.14 -11.72
N VAL A 271 15.01 -2.95 -12.97
CA VAL A 271 15.83 -3.94 -13.69
C VAL A 271 17.23 -3.38 -13.85
N HIS A 272 18.10 -3.70 -12.89
CA HIS A 272 19.50 -3.28 -12.95
C HIS A 272 20.30 -4.21 -13.86
N SER A 273 20.66 -3.71 -15.04
CA SER A 273 21.59 -4.38 -15.95
C SER A 273 22.27 -3.34 -16.84
N GLU A 274 23.54 -3.56 -17.19
CA GLU A 274 24.28 -2.73 -18.14
C GLU A 274 23.57 -2.61 -19.51
N ASN A 275 22.72 -3.58 -19.84
CA ASN A 275 21.98 -3.62 -21.09
C ASN A 275 20.55 -3.05 -20.97
N VAL A 276 20.20 -2.40 -19.85
CA VAL A 276 18.92 -1.72 -19.67
C VAL A 276 19.16 -0.22 -19.61
N ILE A 277 18.51 0.49 -20.51
CA ILE A 277 18.49 1.95 -20.55
C ILE A 277 17.13 2.37 -20.03
N HIS A 278 17.11 3.12 -18.93
CA HIS A 278 15.87 3.59 -18.32
C HIS A 278 15.62 5.05 -18.66
N ILE A 279 14.53 5.29 -19.38
CA ILE A 279 14.07 6.61 -19.81
C ILE A 279 12.55 6.64 -19.67
N PRO A 280 12.01 7.23 -18.60
CA PRO A 280 10.57 7.40 -18.42
C PRO A 280 9.88 7.96 -19.66
N LEU A 281 8.65 7.49 -19.96
CA LEU A 281 7.90 8.00 -21.12
C LEU A 281 7.74 9.52 -21.05
N SER A 282 7.59 10.07 -19.84
CA SER A 282 7.52 11.51 -19.57
C SER A 282 8.78 12.28 -20.03
N ASN A 283 9.96 11.68 -19.97
CA ASN A 283 11.25 12.28 -20.36
C ASN A 283 11.78 11.78 -21.70
N LEU A 284 11.07 10.89 -22.38
CA LEU A 284 11.55 10.18 -23.57
C LEU A 284 11.92 11.12 -24.72
N ARG A 285 11.21 12.23 -24.88
CA ARG A 285 11.48 13.22 -25.93
C ARG A 285 12.79 13.98 -25.74
N ASP A 286 13.18 14.24 -24.50
CA ASP A 286 14.38 15.00 -24.19
C ASP A 286 15.63 14.11 -24.18
N ARG A 287 15.44 12.82 -23.89
CA ARG A 287 16.51 11.84 -23.67
C ARG A 287 16.64 10.79 -24.78
N PHE A 288 15.96 10.95 -25.91
CA PHE A 288 15.97 9.96 -27.01
C PHE A 288 17.38 9.67 -27.57
N ASN A 289 18.31 10.63 -27.48
CA ASN A 289 19.69 10.49 -27.94
C ASN A 289 20.50 9.43 -27.16
N GLU A 290 20.02 9.01 -25.99
CA GLU A 290 20.63 7.93 -25.20
C GLU A 290 20.32 6.55 -25.79
N ILE A 291 19.35 6.44 -26.70
CA ILE A 291 18.91 5.17 -27.28
C ILE A 291 19.89 4.74 -28.38
N PRO A 292 20.50 3.53 -28.29
CA PRO A 292 21.36 3.01 -29.33
C PRO A 292 20.60 2.86 -30.64
N VAL A 293 21.20 3.33 -31.75
CA VAL A 293 20.61 3.27 -33.10
C VAL A 293 21.11 2.09 -33.93
N LYS A 294 22.20 1.43 -33.51
CA LYS A 294 22.82 0.31 -34.24
C LYS A 294 22.29 -1.06 -33.82
N ASP A 295 21.95 -1.23 -32.55
CA ASP A 295 21.48 -2.49 -31.98
C ASP A 295 19.96 -2.58 -32.03
N GLU A 296 19.40 -3.79 -32.06
CA GLU A 296 17.96 -3.98 -31.87
C GLU A 296 17.59 -3.69 -30.41
N VAL A 297 16.71 -2.71 -30.16
CA VAL A 297 16.32 -2.27 -28.81
C VAL A 297 14.92 -2.79 -28.48
N TRP A 298 14.82 -3.53 -27.38
CA TRP A 298 13.57 -4.10 -26.88
C TRP A 298 12.92 -3.14 -25.89
N VAL A 299 11.85 -2.47 -26.29
CA VAL A 299 11.16 -1.47 -25.47
C VAL A 299 10.08 -2.14 -24.64
N PHE A 300 10.13 -1.95 -23.32
CA PHE A 300 9.15 -2.52 -22.40
C PHE A 300 8.58 -1.48 -21.44
N CYS A 301 7.37 -1.76 -20.97
CA CYS A 301 6.80 -1.09 -19.81
C CYS A 301 6.19 -2.17 -18.88
N ARG A 302 5.27 -1.79 -17.98
CA ARG A 302 4.55 -2.75 -17.14
C ARG A 302 3.82 -3.84 -17.95
N SER A 303 3.00 -3.44 -18.93
CA SER A 303 2.06 -4.34 -19.63
C SER A 303 2.24 -4.42 -21.17
N GLY A 304 3.14 -3.63 -21.75
CA GLY A 304 3.35 -3.53 -23.20
C GLY A 304 2.56 -2.43 -23.91
N VAL A 305 1.56 -1.82 -23.25
CA VAL A 305 0.71 -0.76 -23.85
C VAL A 305 1.46 0.57 -23.96
N ARG A 306 2.21 0.94 -22.92
CA ARG A 306 2.96 2.20 -22.89
C ARG A 306 4.19 2.14 -23.80
N SER A 307 4.88 1.01 -23.85
CA SER A 307 6.00 0.79 -24.75
C SER A 307 5.58 0.84 -26.22
N ALA A 308 4.37 0.36 -26.57
CA ALA A 308 3.84 0.56 -27.93
C ALA A 308 3.72 2.05 -28.28
N LYS A 309 3.13 2.86 -27.38
CA LYS A 309 3.03 4.32 -27.58
C LYS A 309 4.40 4.99 -27.66
N ALA A 310 5.36 4.56 -26.83
CA ALA A 310 6.72 5.06 -26.84
C ALA A 310 7.41 4.79 -28.19
N ILE A 311 7.24 3.58 -28.75
CA ILE A 311 7.78 3.21 -30.06
C ILE A 311 7.17 4.08 -31.15
N ASP A 312 5.86 4.27 -31.16
CA ASP A 312 5.18 5.10 -32.16
C ASP A 312 5.69 6.55 -32.13
N LEU A 313 5.88 7.10 -30.93
CA LEU A 313 6.48 8.42 -30.73
C LEU A 313 7.90 8.47 -31.28
N LEU A 314 8.77 7.52 -30.92
CA LEU A 314 10.16 7.49 -31.36
C LEU A 314 10.31 7.29 -32.88
N LYS A 315 9.44 6.47 -33.48
CA LYS A 315 9.40 6.27 -34.94
C LYS A 315 8.97 7.53 -35.68
N ARG A 316 7.88 8.16 -35.23
CA ARG A 316 7.27 9.31 -35.91
C ARG A 316 8.09 10.58 -35.73
N ASP A 317 8.53 10.86 -34.51
CA ASP A 317 9.14 12.16 -34.17
C ASP A 317 10.66 12.14 -34.41
N PHE A 318 11.32 10.96 -34.35
CA PHE A 318 12.79 10.84 -34.40
C PHE A 318 13.31 9.80 -35.40
N GLY A 319 12.45 9.04 -36.07
CA GLY A 319 12.84 8.12 -37.15
C GLY A 319 13.52 6.82 -36.71
N LEU A 320 13.49 6.45 -35.43
CA LEU A 320 14.12 5.21 -34.94
C LEU A 320 13.37 3.96 -35.44
N GLN A 321 14.03 3.10 -36.23
CA GLN A 321 13.41 1.88 -36.79
C GLN A 321 13.82 0.59 -36.09
N ASN A 322 14.83 0.63 -35.22
CA ASN A 322 15.43 -0.52 -34.55
C ASN A 322 14.70 -0.94 -33.25
N LEU A 323 13.44 -0.55 -33.08
CA LEU A 323 12.67 -0.72 -31.84
C LEU A 323 11.66 -1.86 -31.95
N LYS A 324 11.66 -2.75 -30.95
CA LYS A 324 10.73 -3.87 -30.83
C LYS A 324 9.94 -3.78 -29.53
N ASN A 325 8.62 -3.92 -29.60
CA ASN A 325 7.78 -3.93 -28.41
C ASN A 325 7.91 -5.26 -27.68
N VAL A 326 8.08 -5.21 -26.36
CA VAL A 326 7.96 -6.37 -25.48
C VAL A 326 6.49 -6.60 -25.16
N GLU A 327 5.84 -7.50 -25.90
CA GLU A 327 4.46 -7.92 -25.63
C GLU A 327 4.38 -8.60 -24.26
N GLY A 328 3.39 -8.23 -23.45
CA GLY A 328 3.26 -8.67 -22.05
C GLY A 328 4.13 -7.91 -21.06
N GLY A 329 4.97 -6.99 -21.52
CA GLY A 329 5.74 -6.07 -20.68
C GLY A 329 6.79 -6.76 -19.81
N LEU A 330 7.08 -6.12 -18.67
CA LEU A 330 8.17 -6.47 -17.76
C LEU A 330 8.20 -7.94 -17.34
N GLU A 331 7.05 -8.55 -17.01
CA GLU A 331 6.98 -9.94 -16.55
C GLU A 331 7.57 -10.95 -17.55
N THR A 332 7.55 -10.61 -18.84
CA THR A 332 8.06 -11.50 -19.89
C THR A 332 9.58 -11.54 -19.95
N ILE A 333 10.27 -10.50 -19.47
CA ILE A 333 11.72 -10.32 -19.62
C ILE A 333 12.52 -10.55 -18.35
N ILE A 334 11.89 -10.70 -17.17
CA ILE A 334 12.58 -10.94 -15.90
C ILE A 334 12.44 -12.38 -15.39
N ASN A 335 13.50 -12.96 -14.82
CA ASN A 335 13.51 -14.26 -14.14
C ASN A 335 12.74 -14.18 -12.83
N GLY A 336 11.77 -15.07 -12.65
CA GLY A 336 10.90 -15.25 -11.48
C GLY A 336 11.61 -15.37 -10.13
#